data_AF-A0A3B9JB25-F1
#
_entry.id   AF-A0A3B9JB25-F1
#
_cell.length_a   1.000
_cell.length_b   1.000
_cell.length_c   1.000
_cell.angle_alpha   90.00
_cell.angle_beta   90.00
_cell.angle_gamma   90.00
#
_symmetry.space_group_name_H-M   'P 1'
#
loop_
_entity.id
_entity.type
_entity.pdbx_description
1 polymer ?
#
loop_
_entity_poly.entity_id
_entity_poly.type
_entity_poly.pdbx_seq_one_letter_code
_entity_poly.pdbx_strand_id
1 'polypeptide(L)'
;TVPAEALLFAEGDQAIFALWYFHFSLGQRPDLAIVATDLLHFPWYLESLQNAYPELKIPGPYPFAQALTVANPDRPTCTVRYERWTQLYCQPAVGSDE
;
A
#
# COMPACT_ATOMS: atom_id res chain seq x y z
N THR A 1 0.76 -14.58 4.80
CA THR A 1 2.01 -13.78 4.84
C THR A 1 1.98 -12.79 3.67
N VAL A 2 2.60 -11.62 3.78
CA VAL A 2 2.60 -10.60 2.70
C VAL A 2 3.74 -10.91 1.71
N PRO A 3 3.48 -10.99 0.38
CA PRO A 3 4.51 -11.19 -0.65
C PRO A 3 5.61 -10.12 -0.61
N ALA A 4 6.77 -10.41 -1.22
CA ALA A 4 7.81 -9.41 -1.43
C ALA A 4 7.31 -8.31 -2.38
N GLU A 5 7.80 -7.07 -2.19
CA GLU A 5 7.51 -5.92 -3.07
C GLU A 5 6.02 -5.55 -3.20
N ALA A 6 5.17 -6.03 -2.27
CA ALA A 6 3.74 -5.81 -2.37
C ALA A 6 3.34 -4.34 -2.11
N LEU A 7 2.30 -3.90 -2.82
CA LEU A 7 1.54 -2.69 -2.52
C LEU A 7 0.47 -3.05 -1.48
N LEU A 8 0.65 -2.58 -0.25
CA LEU A 8 -0.22 -2.89 0.89
C LEU A 8 -1.17 -1.72 1.18
N PHE A 9 -2.44 -1.89 0.85
CA PHE A 9 -3.52 -0.98 1.16
C PHE A 9 -3.99 -1.17 2.60
N ALA A 10 -3.75 -0.19 3.45
CA ALA A 10 -4.16 -0.17 4.85
C ALA A 10 -5.42 0.71 5.02
N GLU A 11 -6.46 0.11 5.60
CA GLU A 11 -7.74 0.75 5.87
C GLU A 11 -7.95 0.92 7.39
N GLY A 12 -8.29 2.14 7.80
CA GLY A 12 -8.53 2.52 9.19
C GLY A 12 -7.27 2.78 10.01
N ASP A 13 -7.38 3.74 10.93
CA ASP A 13 -6.28 4.28 11.74
C ASP A 13 -5.44 3.20 12.43
N GLN A 14 -6.09 2.21 13.04
CA GLN A 14 -5.37 1.16 13.78
C GLN A 14 -4.41 0.38 12.88
N ALA A 15 -4.82 0.03 11.66
CA ALA A 15 -3.96 -0.67 10.72
C ALA A 15 -2.85 0.25 10.21
N ILE A 16 -3.19 1.49 9.85
CA ILE A 16 -2.26 2.49 9.32
C ILE A 16 -1.14 2.78 10.33
N PHE A 17 -1.48 3.15 11.57
CA PHE A 17 -0.49 3.51 12.59
C PHE A 17 0.40 2.33 12.98
N ALA A 18 -0.17 1.14 13.14
CA ALA A 18 0.60 -0.06 13.46
C ALA A 18 1.62 -0.35 12.35
N LEU A 19 1.16 -0.40 11.10
CA LEU A 19 2.01 -0.72 9.95
C LEU A 19 3.08 0.33 9.70
N TRP A 20 2.75 1.62 9.76
CA TRP A 20 3.73 2.69 9.60
C TRP A 20 4.80 2.67 10.67
N TYR A 21 4.44 2.36 11.92
CA TYR A 21 5.43 2.22 12.98
C TYR A 21 6.42 1.09 12.68
N PHE A 22 5.94 -0.11 12.33
CA PHE A 22 6.83 -1.22 11.98
C PHE A 22 7.69 -0.91 10.75
N HIS A 23 7.10 -0.32 9.71
CA HIS A 23 7.78 -0.09 8.45
C HIS A 23 8.75 1.08 8.51
N PHE A 24 8.29 2.27 8.90
CA PHE A 24 9.12 3.47 8.89
C PHE A 24 9.94 3.66 10.17
N SER A 25 9.40 3.34 11.34
CA SER A 25 10.13 3.56 12.60
C SER A 25 11.06 2.40 12.95
N LEU A 26 10.66 1.15 12.66
CA LEU A 26 11.46 -0.04 12.95
C LEU A 26 12.20 -0.61 11.72
N GLY A 27 12.00 -0.04 10.54
CA GLY A 27 12.66 -0.48 9.31
C GLY A 27 12.28 -1.89 8.86
N GLN A 28 11.12 -2.39 9.27
CA GLN A 28 10.69 -3.75 8.91
C GLN A 28 10.03 -3.76 7.54
N ARG A 29 10.39 -4.75 6.73
CA ARG A 29 9.84 -4.94 5.38
C ARG A 29 9.94 -3.65 4.53
N PRO A 30 11.15 -3.09 4.35
CA PRO A 30 11.34 -1.89 3.53
C PRO A 30 11.02 -2.12 2.04
N ASP A 31 10.85 -3.38 1.62
CA ASP A 31 10.39 -3.78 0.29
C ASP A 31 8.91 -3.44 0.02
N LEU A 32 8.11 -3.26 1.07
CA LEU A 32 6.67 -2.98 0.91
C LEU A 32 6.41 -1.50 0.67
N ALA A 33 5.41 -1.21 -0.17
CA ALA A 33 4.83 0.13 -0.25
C ALA A 33 3.50 0.15 0.51
N ILE A 34 3.41 0.94 1.59
CA ILE A 34 2.22 0.97 2.45
C ILE A 34 1.38 2.21 2.14
N VAL A 35 0.16 1.97 1.67
CA VAL A 35 -0.80 3.00 1.26
C VAL A 35 -1.96 3.05 2.23
N ALA A 36 -2.10 4.16 2.96
CA ALA A 36 -3.29 4.49 3.72
C ALA A 36 -4.40 4.93 2.75
N THR A 37 -5.35 4.04 2.49
CA THR A 37 -6.40 4.27 1.48
C THR A 37 -7.27 5.47 1.80
N ASP A 38 -7.55 5.68 3.09
CA ASP A 38 -8.40 6.76 3.59
C ASP A 38 -7.78 8.13 3.36
N LEU A 39 -6.48 8.20 3.05
CA LEU A 39 -5.74 9.44 2.82
C LEU A 39 -5.50 9.76 1.34
N LEU A 40 -5.85 8.86 0.41
CA LEU A 40 -5.58 9.03 -1.03
C LEU A 40 -6.25 10.27 -1.66
N HIS A 41 -7.28 10.81 -1.00
CA HIS A 41 -7.97 12.02 -1.44
C HIS A 41 -7.29 13.33 -1.01
N PHE A 42 -6.14 13.26 -0.31
CA PHE A 42 -5.39 14.44 0.10
C PHE A 42 -4.12 14.64 -0.75
N PRO A 43 -3.88 15.82 -1.34
CA PRO A 43 -2.69 16.06 -2.18
C PRO A 43 -1.39 15.90 -1.41
N TRP A 44 -1.33 16.38 -0.17
CA TRP A 44 -0.15 16.26 0.71
C TRP A 44 0.23 14.79 0.95
N TYR A 45 -0.75 13.89 0.95
CA TYR A 45 -0.49 12.47 1.15
C TYR A 45 0.10 11.83 -0.09
N LEU A 46 -0.38 12.22 -1.28
CA LEU A 46 0.21 11.78 -2.55
C LEU A 46 1.66 12.25 -2.70
N GLU A 47 1.96 13.50 -2.29
CA GLU A 47 3.34 14.00 -2.22
C GLU A 47 4.19 13.18 -1.24
N SER A 48 3.63 12.85 -0.06
CA SER A 48 4.32 12.02 0.94
C SER A 48 4.60 10.60 0.41
N LEU A 49 3.65 9.99 -0.29
CA LEU A 49 3.83 8.69 -0.94
C LEU A 49 4.93 8.73 -2.01
N GLN A 50 4.92 9.76 -2.87
CA GLN A 50 5.92 9.91 -3.91
C GLN A 50 7.33 10.12 -3.35
N ASN A 51 7.44 10.82 -2.22
CA ASN A 51 8.71 11.02 -1.52
C ASN A 51 9.20 9.74 -0.81
N ALA A 52 8.28 8.98 -0.20
CA ALA A 52 8.62 7.74 0.50
C ALA A 52 8.95 6.58 -0.46
N TYR A 53 8.25 6.52 -1.60
CA TYR A 53 8.37 5.45 -2.60
C TYR A 53 8.54 6.06 -4.00
N PRO A 54 9.74 6.53 -4.37
CA PRO A 54 9.97 7.21 -5.65
C PRO A 54 9.62 6.40 -6.89
N GLU A 55 9.68 5.07 -6.82
CA GLU A 55 9.33 4.14 -7.88
C GLU A 55 7.83 3.85 -8.01
N LEU A 56 7.02 4.25 -7.02
CA LEU A 56 5.57 4.04 -7.04
C LEU A 56 4.92 4.95 -8.09
N LYS A 57 4.20 4.36 -9.04
CA LYS A 57 3.45 5.10 -10.06
C LYS A 57 2.09 5.53 -9.49
N ILE A 58 1.89 6.84 -9.33
CA ILE A 58 0.64 7.43 -8.80
C ILE A 58 -0.14 8.08 -9.95
N PRO A 59 -1.27 7.50 -10.41
CA PRO A 59 -1.99 8.01 -11.57
C PRO A 59 -2.92 9.17 -11.21
N GLY A 60 -2.56 10.38 -11.65
CA GLY A 60 -3.42 11.56 -11.54
C GLY A 60 -3.72 12.00 -10.11
N PRO A 61 -4.55 13.05 -9.93
CA PRO A 61 -4.99 13.48 -8.63
C PRO A 61 -6.04 12.52 -8.04
N TYR A 62 -5.96 12.28 -6.74
CA TYR A 62 -6.95 11.52 -5.96
C TYR A 62 -7.25 10.11 -6.47
N PRO A 63 -6.23 9.26 -6.71
CA PRO A 63 -6.47 7.91 -7.22
C PRO A 63 -7.21 7.05 -6.20
N PHE A 64 -8.10 6.19 -6.69
CA PHE A 64 -8.58 5.06 -5.91
C PHE A 64 -7.49 3.97 -5.85
N ALA A 65 -7.55 3.08 -4.85
CA ALA A 65 -6.61 1.97 -4.71
C ALA A 65 -6.46 1.14 -6.00
N GLN A 66 -7.57 0.90 -6.71
CA GLN A 66 -7.56 0.17 -7.97
C GLN A 66 -6.75 0.87 -9.08
N ALA A 67 -6.73 2.20 -9.12
CA ALA A 67 -5.92 2.94 -10.08
C ALA A 67 -4.42 2.74 -9.79
N LEU A 68 -4.02 2.71 -8.51
CA LEU A 68 -2.65 2.39 -8.11
C LEU A 68 -2.27 0.95 -8.49
N THR A 69 -3.16 -0.02 -8.31
CA THR A 69 -2.93 -1.41 -8.75
C THR A 69 -2.67 -1.47 -10.26
N VAL A 70 -3.52 -0.82 -11.07
CA VAL A 70 -3.37 -0.80 -12.53
C VAL A 70 -2.08 -0.09 -12.96
N ALA A 71 -1.67 0.97 -12.27
CA ALA A 71 -0.45 1.70 -12.58
C ALA A 71 0.82 0.92 -12.20
N ASN A 72 0.75 -0.02 -11.25
CA ASN A 72 1.88 -0.78 -10.71
C ASN A 72 1.66 -2.30 -10.88
N PRO A 73 1.54 -2.81 -12.12
CA PRO A 73 1.15 -4.21 -12.38
C PRO A 73 2.17 -5.25 -11.88
N ASP A 74 3.44 -4.85 -11.72
CA ASP A 74 4.54 -5.70 -11.29
C ASP A 74 4.58 -5.92 -9.75
N ARG A 75 3.74 -5.19 -8.99
CA ARG A 75 3.67 -5.30 -7.52
C ARG A 75 2.44 -6.14 -7.12
N PRO A 76 2.61 -7.24 -6.35
CA PRO A 76 1.47 -7.92 -5.73
C PRO A 76 0.68 -6.95 -4.87
N THR A 77 -0.64 -7.13 -4.75
CA THR A 77 -1.47 -6.21 -3.95
C THR A 77 -2.07 -6.92 -2.76
N CYS A 78 -2.12 -6.22 -1.63
CA CYS A 78 -2.76 -6.71 -0.42
C CYS A 78 -3.59 -5.60 0.21
N THR A 79 -4.71 -5.96 0.82
CA THR A 79 -5.52 -5.07 1.65
C THR A 79 -5.53 -5.57 3.08
N VAL A 80 -5.36 -4.67 4.04
CA VAL A 80 -5.46 -4.94 5.47
C VAL A 80 -6.38 -3.95 6.16
N ARG A 81 -7.31 -4.48 6.95
CA ARG A 81 -8.28 -3.69 7.73
C ARG A 81 -8.48 -4.27 9.13
N TYR A 82 -8.88 -3.41 10.07
CA TYR A 82 -9.15 -3.77 11.45
C TYR A 82 -10.63 -3.56 11.79
N GLU A 83 -11.44 -4.63 11.76
CA GLU A 83 -12.88 -4.58 12.13
C GLU A 83 -13.18 -5.22 13.50
N ARG A 84 -12.25 -6.06 14.02
CA ARG A 84 -12.17 -6.65 15.38
C ARG A 84 -10.91 -7.51 15.55
N TRP A 85 -10.41 -8.05 14.44
CA TRP A 85 -9.12 -8.75 14.26
C TRP A 85 -8.53 -8.27 12.92
N THR A 86 -7.22 -8.37 12.73
CA THR A 86 -6.57 -7.99 11.45
C THR A 86 -7.01 -8.93 10.33
N GLN A 87 -7.71 -8.41 9.32
CA GLN A 87 -8.00 -9.15 8.09
C GLN A 87 -6.98 -8.75 7.02
N LEU A 88 -6.27 -9.72 6.43
CA LEU A 88 -5.32 -9.51 5.33
C LEU A 88 -5.78 -10.32 4.11
N TYR A 89 -6.03 -9.65 3.00
CA TYR A 89 -6.39 -10.26 1.71
C TYR A 89 -5.35 -9.86 0.66
N CYS A 90 -4.83 -10.80 -0.12
CA CYS A 90 -3.78 -10.54 -1.12
C CYS A 90 -4.14 -11.13 -2.49
N GLN A 91 -3.75 -10.43 -3.55
CA GLN A 91 -3.87 -10.84 -4.95
C GLN A 91 -2.47 -10.89 -5.61
N PRO A 92 -2.20 -11.90 -6.46
CA PRO A 92 -0.94 -11.99 -7.20
C PRO A 92 -0.79 -10.85 -8.22
N ALA A 93 0.45 -10.59 -8.66
CA ALA A 93 0.75 -9.62 -9.72
C ALA A 93 0.17 -10.10 -11.06
N VAL A 94 -0.33 -9.17 -11.88
CA VAL A 94 -0.91 -9.48 -13.20
C VAL A 94 0.24 -9.68 -14.19
N GLY A 95 0.83 -10.89 -14.18
CA GLY A 95 1.96 -11.24 -15.03
C GLY A 95 2.86 -12.38 -14.52
N SER A 96 2.54 -13.00 -13.39
CA SER A 96 3.34 -14.07 -12.79
C SER A 96 2.93 -15.49 -13.21
N ASP A 97 2.32 -15.66 -14.39
CA ASP A 97 2.10 -16.99 -14.98
C ASP A 97 3.39 -17.41 -15.70
N GLU A 98 4.25 -18.15 -14.98
CA GLU A 98 5.30 -19.00 -15.55
C GLU A 98 5.06 -20.45 -15.14
#